data_AF-A0A4Q2D6U1-F1
#
_entry.id   AF-A0A4Q2D6U1-F1
#
_cell.length_a   1.000
_cell.length_b   1.000
_cell.length_c   1.000
_cell.angle_alpha   90.00
_cell.angle_beta   90.00
_cell.angle_gamma   90.00
#
_symmetry.space_group_name_H-M   'P 1'
#
loop_
_entity.id
_entity.type
_entity.pdbx_description
1 polymer ?
#
loop_
_entity_poly.entity_id
_entity_poly.type
_entity_poly.pdbx_seq_one_letter_code
_entity_poly.pdbx_strand_id
1 'polypeptide(L)'
;MESPWDDDITNDTHNRESHWEKLSSDFTNTGYREGITAGKEGALQEGFDSGFAETGAPLGREVGRMRGIAAAILALANKGSLECDSHILQETRTIAGQLADLRFSDIAPPDLQAEEHAREHMQSTGEDLVMDSDELEEKRNVESLEDMLAGMSAGGGVESKTRRPTMQDFEALKKRLESVVGQLGLRAMLS
;
A
#
# COMPACT_ATOMS: atom_id res chain seq x y z
N MET A 1 73.14 21.54 15.01
CA MET A 1 72.52 22.06 13.77
C MET A 1 71.24 21.28 13.61
N GLU A 2 70.10 21.88 13.93
CA GLU A 2 68.78 21.30 13.72
C GLU A 2 68.41 21.59 12.25
N SER A 3 68.12 20.57 11.46
CA SER A 3 67.90 20.73 10.02
C SER A 3 66.56 21.41 9.79
N PRO A 4 66.47 22.56 9.09
CA PRO A 4 65.20 23.25 8.77
C PRO A 4 64.21 22.44 7.92
N TRP A 5 64.54 21.19 7.59
CA TRP A 5 63.76 20.26 6.77
C TRP A 5 63.18 19.10 7.59
N ASP A 6 63.50 18.96 8.88
CA ASP A 6 62.93 17.91 9.76
C ASP A 6 61.52 18.27 10.25
N ASP A 7 61.17 19.56 10.35
CA ASP A 7 59.83 20.02 10.77
C ASP A 7 58.74 19.76 9.71
N ASP A 8 59.09 19.72 8.42
CA ASP A 8 58.11 19.55 7.34
C ASP A 8 57.68 18.08 7.16
N ILE A 9 58.62 17.15 7.38
CA ILE A 9 58.37 15.70 7.32
C ILE A 9 57.51 15.25 8.51
N THR A 10 57.75 15.81 9.70
CA THR A 10 56.96 15.50 10.90
C THR A 10 55.54 16.08 10.81
N ASN A 11 55.37 17.24 10.18
CA ASN A 11 54.05 17.83 9.93
C ASN A 11 53.24 17.03 8.88
N ASP A 12 53.89 16.54 7.80
CA ASP A 12 53.22 15.70 6.81
C ASP A 12 52.80 14.33 7.39
N THR A 13 53.64 13.70 8.23
CA THR A 13 53.26 12.44 8.88
C THR A 13 52.11 12.61 9.87
N HIS A 14 52.10 13.65 10.69
CA HIS A 14 51.00 13.95 11.60
C HIS A 14 49.71 14.30 10.84
N ASN A 15 49.81 15.04 9.73
CA ASN A 15 48.67 15.36 8.91
C ASN A 15 48.07 14.08 8.30
N ARG A 16 48.92 13.20 7.76
CA ARG A 16 48.51 11.89 7.22
C ARG A 16 47.85 11.01 8.28
N GLU A 17 48.44 10.88 9.46
CA GLU A 17 47.86 10.13 10.59
C GLU A 17 46.46 10.67 10.94
N SER A 18 46.32 11.99 11.06
CA SER A 18 45.03 12.62 11.36
C SER A 18 43.97 12.43 10.26
N HIS A 19 44.40 12.38 8.99
CA HIS A 19 43.53 12.07 7.86
C HIS A 19 43.11 10.60 7.86
N TRP A 20 44.00 9.68 8.24
CA TRP A 20 43.69 8.26 8.41
C TRP A 20 42.72 8.00 9.56
N GLU A 21 42.91 8.68 10.69
CA GLU A 21 41.99 8.58 11.83
C GLU A 21 40.59 9.10 11.50
N LYS A 22 40.49 10.26 10.82
CA LYS A 22 39.23 10.81 10.35
C LYS A 22 38.54 9.87 9.36
N LEU A 23 39.29 9.37 8.38
CA LEU A 23 38.76 8.44 7.38
C LEU A 23 38.29 7.13 8.03
N SER A 24 39.03 6.60 9.00
CA SER A 24 38.65 5.40 9.75
C SER A 24 37.39 5.63 10.59
N SER A 25 37.28 6.79 11.25
CA SER A 25 36.09 7.19 12.00
C SER A 25 34.87 7.32 11.09
N ASP A 26 35.03 7.95 9.93
CA ASP A 26 33.96 8.13 8.96
C ASP A 26 33.50 6.80 8.37
N PHE A 27 34.43 5.90 8.02
CA PHE A 27 34.09 4.54 7.58
C PHE A 27 33.37 3.74 8.67
N THR A 28 33.80 3.85 9.93
CA THR A 28 33.18 3.12 11.05
C THR A 28 31.77 3.65 11.33
N ASN A 29 31.60 4.97 11.37
CA ASN A 29 30.32 5.62 11.63
C ASN A 29 29.34 5.40 10.47
N THR A 30 29.82 5.52 9.23
CA THR A 30 29.03 5.24 8.03
C THR A 30 28.65 3.76 7.98
N GLY A 31 29.59 2.85 8.19
CA GLY A 31 29.31 1.41 8.20
C GLY A 31 28.35 0.98 9.32
N TYR A 32 28.43 1.60 10.51
CA TYR A 32 27.49 1.36 11.59
C TYR A 32 26.08 1.87 11.24
N ARG A 33 25.98 3.09 10.70
CA ARG A 33 24.71 3.67 10.25
C ARG A 33 24.08 2.84 9.13
N GLU A 34 24.87 2.46 8.13
CA GLU A 34 24.44 1.59 7.04
C GLU A 34 24.00 0.23 7.54
N GLY A 35 24.72 -0.37 8.50
CA GLY A 35 24.34 -1.64 9.11
C GLY A 35 23.01 -1.57 9.86
N ILE A 36 22.75 -0.49 10.60
CA ILE A 36 21.47 -0.25 11.29
C ILE A 36 20.35 -0.05 10.25
N THR A 37 20.58 0.76 9.22
CA THR A 37 19.59 1.00 8.15
C THR A 37 19.28 -0.29 7.39
N ALA A 38 20.29 -1.04 6.97
CA ALA A 38 20.12 -2.30 6.24
C ALA A 38 19.41 -3.37 7.09
N GLY A 39 19.68 -3.42 8.40
CA GLY A 39 18.97 -4.31 9.32
C GLY A 39 17.49 -3.95 9.47
N LYS A 40 17.17 -2.66 9.58
CA LYS A 40 15.79 -2.17 9.64
C LYS A 40 15.03 -2.41 8.34
N GLU A 41 15.66 -2.12 7.20
CA GLU A 41 15.09 -2.34 5.87
C GLU A 41 14.83 -3.82 5.61
N GLY A 42 15.76 -4.70 5.99
CA GLY A 42 15.60 -6.15 5.85
C GLY A 42 14.40 -6.71 6.64
N ALA A 43 14.24 -6.30 7.90
CA ALA A 43 13.11 -6.72 8.73
C ALA A 43 11.76 -6.17 8.20
N LEU A 44 11.76 -4.94 7.70
CA LEU A 44 10.56 -4.32 7.10
C LEU A 44 10.16 -5.01 5.78
N GLN A 45 11.14 -5.35 4.95
CA GLN A 45 10.91 -5.98 3.65
C GLN A 45 10.34 -7.40 3.80
N GLU A 46 10.80 -8.18 4.77
CA GLU A 46 10.26 -9.51 5.05
C GLU A 46 8.76 -9.44 5.43
N GLY A 47 8.37 -8.46 6.26
CA GLY A 47 6.97 -8.22 6.62
C GLY A 47 6.11 -7.74 5.44
N PHE A 48 6.68 -6.92 4.56
CA PHE A 48 5.99 -6.52 3.32
C PHE A 48 5.80 -7.70 2.37
N ASP A 49 6.85 -8.49 2.14
CA ASP A 49 6.83 -9.61 1.19
C ASP A 49 5.82 -10.67 1.63
N SER A 50 5.72 -10.96 2.93
CA SER A 50 4.71 -11.88 3.47
C SER A 50 3.29 -11.30 3.31
N GLY A 51 3.06 -10.04 3.71
CA GLY A 51 1.76 -9.38 3.56
C GLY A 51 1.31 -9.29 2.10
N PHE A 52 2.24 -9.01 1.19
CA PHE A 52 1.98 -8.99 -0.25
C PHE A 52 1.66 -10.38 -0.79
N ALA A 53 2.43 -11.41 -0.44
CA ALA A 53 2.21 -12.76 -0.95
C ALA A 53 0.92 -13.40 -0.41
N GLU A 54 0.63 -13.22 0.88
CA GLU A 54 -0.46 -13.89 1.57
C GLU A 54 -1.80 -13.20 1.39
N THR A 55 -1.82 -11.87 1.38
CA THR A 55 -3.06 -11.08 1.38
C THR A 55 -3.15 -10.12 0.20
N GLY A 56 -2.09 -9.35 -0.05
CA GLY A 56 -2.01 -8.32 -1.09
C GLY A 56 -2.34 -8.83 -2.50
N ALA A 57 -1.50 -9.72 -2.99
CA ALA A 57 -1.58 -10.31 -4.32
C ALA A 57 -2.86 -11.12 -4.57
N PRO A 58 -3.29 -12.06 -3.69
CA PRO A 58 -4.52 -12.82 -3.93
C PRO A 58 -5.77 -11.94 -3.92
N LEU A 59 -5.91 -11.05 -2.94
CA LEU A 59 -7.08 -10.16 -2.85
C LEU A 59 -7.09 -9.16 -4.01
N GLY A 60 -5.95 -8.56 -4.34
CA GLY A 60 -5.82 -7.62 -5.44
C GLY A 60 -6.14 -8.26 -6.79
N ARG A 61 -5.69 -9.50 -7.02
CA ARG A 61 -6.02 -10.29 -8.21
C ARG A 61 -7.52 -10.57 -8.28
N GLU A 62 -8.16 -10.92 -7.17
CA GLU A 62 -9.59 -11.21 -7.16
C GLU A 62 -10.43 -9.96 -7.49
N VAL A 63 -10.16 -8.84 -6.82
CA VAL A 63 -10.84 -7.55 -7.09
C VAL A 63 -10.61 -7.12 -8.55
N GLY A 64 -9.37 -7.22 -9.03
CA GLY A 64 -9.01 -6.88 -10.41
C GLY A 64 -9.75 -7.75 -11.43
N ARG A 65 -9.86 -9.06 -11.17
CA ARG A 65 -10.61 -9.98 -12.04
C ARG A 65 -12.09 -9.59 -12.13
N MET A 66 -12.71 -9.27 -11.00
CA MET A 66 -14.13 -8.88 -10.95
C MET A 66 -14.40 -7.57 -11.70
N ARG A 67 -13.54 -6.57 -11.52
CA ARG A 67 -13.57 -5.33 -12.29
C ARG A 67 -13.41 -5.58 -13.80
N GLY A 68 -12.48 -6.46 -14.16
CA GLY A 68 -12.23 -6.85 -15.55
C GLY A 68 -13.43 -7.52 -16.22
N ILE A 69 -14.08 -8.46 -15.52
CA ILE A 69 -15.29 -9.14 -16.03
C ILE A 69 -16.42 -8.13 -16.23
N ALA A 70 -16.70 -7.28 -15.24
CA ALA A 70 -17.76 -6.27 -15.35
C ALA A 70 -17.49 -5.30 -16.51
N ALA A 71 -16.24 -4.83 -16.67
CA ALA A 71 -15.85 -3.96 -17.77
C ALA A 71 -15.95 -4.66 -19.14
N ALA A 72 -15.58 -5.94 -19.23
CA ALA A 72 -15.69 -6.72 -20.47
C ALA A 72 -17.15 -6.88 -20.90
N ILE A 73 -18.07 -7.20 -19.98
CA ILE A 73 -19.51 -7.31 -20.26
C ILE A 73 -20.04 -5.98 -20.78
N LEU A 74 -19.74 -4.86 -20.11
CA LEU A 74 -20.19 -3.53 -20.53
C LEU A 74 -19.61 -3.14 -21.90
N ALA A 75 -18.35 -3.47 -22.17
CA ALA A 75 -17.71 -3.19 -23.45
C ALA A 75 -18.31 -4.01 -24.60
N LEU A 76 -18.59 -5.30 -24.37
CA LEU A 76 -19.22 -6.19 -25.35
C LEU A 76 -20.65 -5.77 -25.66
N ALA A 77 -21.41 -5.39 -24.63
CA ALA A 77 -22.76 -4.87 -24.79
C ALA A 77 -22.79 -3.54 -25.55
N ASN A 78 -21.89 -2.60 -25.22
CA ASN A 78 -21.78 -1.33 -25.95
C ASN A 78 -21.41 -1.52 -27.43
N LYS A 79 -20.62 -2.56 -27.75
CA LYS A 79 -20.29 -2.93 -29.13
C LYS A 79 -21.41 -3.68 -29.85
N GLY A 80 -22.52 -3.99 -29.19
CA GLY A 80 -23.61 -4.80 -29.73
C GLY A 80 -23.23 -6.25 -30.02
N SER A 81 -22.12 -6.74 -29.46
CA SER A 81 -21.68 -8.14 -29.61
C SER A 81 -22.35 -9.07 -28.58
N LEU A 82 -23.06 -8.50 -27.62
CA LEU A 82 -23.75 -9.21 -26.55
C LEU A 82 -25.18 -8.67 -26.47
N GLU A 83 -26.16 -9.51 -26.79
CA GLU A 83 -27.58 -9.20 -26.59
C GLU A 83 -27.89 -9.32 -25.10
N CYS A 84 -28.03 -8.18 -24.42
CA CYS A 84 -28.34 -8.12 -23.00
C CYS A 84 -29.64 -7.37 -22.77
N ASP A 85 -30.47 -7.90 -21.88
CA ASP A 85 -31.61 -7.17 -21.36
C ASP A 85 -31.15 -5.86 -20.70
N SER A 86 -31.94 -4.80 -20.88
CA SER A 86 -31.68 -3.47 -20.30
C SER A 86 -31.46 -3.54 -18.78
N HIS A 87 -32.19 -4.42 -18.09
CA HIS A 87 -32.04 -4.65 -16.65
C HIS A 87 -30.67 -5.22 -16.28
N ILE A 88 -30.17 -6.21 -17.03
CA ILE A 88 -28.88 -6.85 -16.78
C ILE A 88 -27.71 -5.90 -17.05
N LEU A 89 -27.84 -5.05 -18.07
CA LEU A 89 -26.86 -4.00 -18.34
C LEU A 89 -26.82 -2.95 -17.24
N GLN A 90 -27.97 -2.53 -16.76
CA GLN A 90 -28.04 -1.55 -15.68
C GLN A 90 -27.54 -2.13 -14.36
N GLU A 91 -27.81 -3.40 -14.09
CA GLU A 91 -27.25 -4.11 -12.94
C GLU A 91 -25.72 -4.22 -13.05
N THR A 92 -25.19 -4.61 -14.21
CA THR A 92 -23.74 -4.70 -14.44
C THR A 92 -23.07 -3.34 -14.26
N ARG A 93 -23.70 -2.26 -14.72
CA ARG A 93 -23.19 -0.88 -14.53
C ARG A 93 -23.18 -0.49 -13.04
N THR A 94 -24.22 -0.84 -12.30
CA THR A 94 -24.29 -0.62 -10.86
C THR A 94 -23.18 -1.39 -10.13
N ILE A 95 -23.00 -2.67 -10.45
CA ILE A 95 -21.94 -3.51 -9.87
C ILE A 95 -20.56 -2.94 -10.23
N ALA A 96 -20.35 -2.50 -11.46
CA ALA A 96 -19.08 -1.90 -11.88
C ALA A 96 -18.76 -0.61 -11.12
N GLY A 97 -19.76 0.25 -10.87
CA GLY A 97 -19.60 1.45 -10.04
C GLY A 97 -19.24 1.08 -8.60
N GLN A 98 -20.01 0.17 -7.99
CA GLN A 98 -19.74 -0.31 -6.63
C GLN A 98 -18.35 -0.93 -6.51
N LEU A 99 -17.93 -1.75 -7.47
CA LEU A 99 -16.58 -2.34 -7.51
C LEU A 99 -15.48 -1.29 -7.72
N ALA A 100 -15.76 -0.16 -8.39
CA ALA A 100 -14.78 0.91 -8.60
C ALA A 100 -14.54 1.71 -7.31
N ASP A 101 -15.58 1.91 -6.51
CA ASP A 101 -15.52 2.62 -5.24
C ASP A 101 -14.85 1.80 -4.11
N LEU A 102 -14.76 0.48 -4.26
CA LEU A 102 -14.06 -0.41 -3.32
C LEU A 102 -12.56 -0.08 -3.24
N ARG A 103 -12.06 0.29 -2.06
CA ARG A 103 -10.62 0.43 -1.79
C ARG A 103 -10.07 -0.85 -1.20
N PHE A 104 -8.77 -1.08 -1.41
CA PHE A 104 -8.08 -2.24 -0.83
C PHE A 104 -8.06 -2.16 0.71
N SER A 105 -7.97 -0.95 1.25
CA SER A 105 -8.02 -0.66 2.70
C SER A 105 -9.36 -1.04 3.35
N ASP A 106 -10.45 -1.11 2.60
CA ASP A 106 -11.78 -1.42 3.14
C ASP A 106 -12.05 -2.94 3.22
N ILE A 107 -11.30 -3.73 2.44
CA ILE A 107 -11.54 -5.16 2.22
C ILE A 107 -10.41 -6.01 2.81
N ALA A 108 -9.20 -5.47 2.90
CA ALA A 108 -8.08 -6.13 3.53
C ALA A 108 -8.41 -6.44 5.01
N PRO A 109 -8.17 -7.68 5.46
CA PRO A 109 -8.22 -7.99 6.89
C PRO A 109 -7.32 -7.01 7.66
N PRO A 110 -7.74 -6.52 8.84
CA PRO A 110 -6.85 -5.75 9.70
C PRO A 110 -5.62 -6.59 10.02
N ASP A 111 -4.44 -6.03 9.75
CA ASP A 111 -3.16 -6.69 9.98
C ASP A 111 -2.83 -6.64 11.48
N LEU A 112 -3.39 -7.60 12.23
CA LEU A 112 -3.21 -7.74 13.68
C LEU A 112 -1.73 -7.94 14.05
N GLN A 113 -0.92 -8.49 13.14
CA GLN A 113 0.50 -8.72 13.37
C GLN A 113 1.31 -7.42 13.24
N ALA A 114 0.95 -6.54 12.29
CA ALA A 114 1.50 -5.19 12.20
C ALA A 114 1.09 -4.30 13.39
N GLU A 115 -0.17 -4.40 13.84
CA GLU A 115 -0.68 -3.65 15.00
C GLU A 115 -0.01 -4.08 16.32
N GLU A 116 0.14 -5.39 16.56
CA GLU A 116 0.81 -5.89 17.76
C GLU A 116 2.30 -5.58 17.77
N HIS A 117 3.00 -5.69 16.63
CA HIS A 117 4.41 -5.34 16.53
C HIS A 117 4.66 -3.83 16.76
N ALA A 118 3.81 -2.95 16.21
CA ALA A 118 3.86 -1.52 16.49
C ALA A 118 3.61 -1.22 17.99
N ARG A 119 2.64 -1.91 18.60
CA ARG A 119 2.29 -1.76 20.02
C ARG A 119 3.41 -2.26 20.94
N GLU A 120 4.09 -3.35 20.61
CA GLU A 120 5.19 -3.92 21.41
C GLU A 120 6.50 -3.12 21.27
N HIS A 121 6.76 -2.51 20.10
CA HIS A 121 7.89 -1.58 19.94
C HIS A 121 7.72 -0.29 20.76
N MET A 122 6.50 0.25 20.83
CA MET A 122 6.16 1.40 21.69
C MET A 122 6.38 1.10 23.19
N GLN A 123 6.21 -0.15 23.61
CA GLN A 123 6.33 -0.55 25.02
C GLN A 123 7.75 -0.97 25.43
N SER A 124 8.57 -1.46 24.50
CA SER A 124 9.87 -2.07 24.83
C SER A 124 11.07 -1.13 24.79
N THR A 125 11.06 -0.07 23.96
CA THR A 125 12.30 0.68 23.70
C THR A 125 12.29 2.10 24.26
N GLY A 126 11.14 2.77 24.46
CA GLY A 126 11.11 4.19 24.86
C GLY A 126 11.77 5.15 23.84
N GLU A 127 12.44 4.62 22.83
CA GLU A 127 12.70 5.27 21.55
C GLU A 127 11.40 5.24 20.76
N ASP A 128 10.83 6.42 20.65
CA ASP A 128 9.95 6.82 19.56
C ASP A 128 10.72 6.54 18.25
N LEU A 129 10.61 5.33 17.72
CA LEU A 129 10.93 5.10 16.32
C LEU A 129 9.93 5.99 15.58
N VAL A 130 10.43 7.14 15.15
CA VAL A 130 9.81 8.05 14.19
C VAL A 130 9.64 7.26 12.89
N MET A 131 8.73 6.29 12.90
CA MET A 131 8.26 5.57 11.75
C MET A 131 7.13 6.42 11.23
N ASP A 132 7.48 7.53 10.58
CA ASP A 132 6.60 8.35 9.76
C ASP A 132 5.16 8.44 10.28
N SER A 133 5.02 8.69 11.60
CA SER A 133 3.72 8.92 12.23
C SER A 133 3.03 10.05 11.47
N ASP A 134 3.80 11.07 11.10
CA ASP A 134 3.33 12.17 10.26
C ASP A 134 2.80 11.68 8.91
N GLU A 135 3.47 10.76 8.20
CA GLU A 135 3.04 10.31 6.86
C GLU A 135 1.81 9.38 6.91
N LEU A 136 1.73 8.51 7.92
CA LEU A 136 0.53 7.67 8.19
C LEU A 136 -0.66 8.53 8.62
N GLU A 137 -0.44 9.54 9.47
CA GLU A 137 -1.47 10.47 9.88
C GLU A 137 -1.91 11.40 8.76
N GLU A 138 -0.97 11.87 7.93
CA GLU A 138 -1.26 12.61 6.71
C GLU A 138 -2.08 11.76 5.75
N LYS A 139 -1.70 10.51 5.51
CA LYS A 139 -2.45 9.56 4.67
C LYS A 139 -3.88 9.34 5.18
N ARG A 140 -4.04 9.19 6.50
CA ARG A 140 -5.35 9.07 7.15
C ARG A 140 -6.16 10.37 7.04
N ASN A 141 -5.51 11.52 7.09
CA ASN A 141 -6.14 12.83 6.95
C ASN A 141 -6.57 13.10 5.50
N VAL A 142 -5.74 12.79 4.50
CA VAL A 142 -6.15 12.89 3.09
C VAL A 142 -7.28 11.93 2.76
N GLU A 143 -7.27 10.71 3.30
CA GLU A 143 -8.38 9.78 3.14
C GLU A 143 -9.68 10.34 3.76
N SER A 144 -9.59 10.97 4.94
CA SER A 144 -10.73 11.64 5.56
C SER A 144 -11.24 12.84 4.74
N LEU A 145 -10.35 13.57 4.07
CA LEU A 145 -10.71 14.70 3.20
C LEU A 145 -11.38 14.21 1.91
N GLU A 146 -10.91 13.12 1.33
CA GLU A 146 -11.55 12.45 0.19
C GLU A 146 -12.96 11.98 0.53
N ASP A 147 -13.15 11.38 1.71
CA ASP A 147 -14.47 10.95 2.20
C ASP A 147 -15.43 12.15 2.37
N MET A 148 -14.95 13.28 2.86
CA MET A 148 -15.73 14.53 2.96
C MET A 148 -16.08 15.11 1.59
N LEU A 149 -15.13 15.11 0.64
CA LEU A 149 -15.35 15.61 -0.72
C LEU A 149 -16.30 14.73 -1.54
N ALA A 150 -16.22 13.40 -1.38
CA ALA A 150 -17.15 12.46 -2.00
C ALA A 150 -18.59 12.73 -1.56
N GLY A 151 -18.80 13.02 -0.26
CA GLY A 151 -20.10 13.41 0.28
C GLY A 151 -20.62 14.76 -0.22
N MET A 152 -19.74 15.69 -0.62
CA MET A 152 -20.13 16.99 -1.18
C MET A 152 -20.38 16.93 -2.70
N SER A 153 -19.70 16.04 -3.42
CA SER A 153 -19.86 15.86 -4.88
C SER A 153 -21.16 15.12 -5.23
N ALA A 154 -21.65 14.25 -4.35
CA ALA A 154 -22.94 13.58 -4.51
C ALA A 154 -24.06 14.51 -3.99
N GLY A 155 -24.47 15.50 -4.80
CA GLY A 155 -25.47 16.49 -4.41
C GLY A 155 -26.78 15.87 -3.90
N GLY A 156 -26.99 15.92 -2.58
CA GLY A 156 -28.29 15.63 -1.97
C GLY A 156 -28.20 15.15 -0.52
N GLY A 157 -28.64 16.00 0.41
CA GLY A 157 -29.28 15.59 1.67
C GLY A 157 -28.39 14.91 2.72
N VAL A 158 -28.39 15.49 3.92
CA VAL A 158 -27.91 14.86 5.15
C VAL A 158 -28.74 13.60 5.41
N GLU A 159 -28.35 12.44 4.86
CA GLU A 159 -28.78 11.09 5.27
C GLU A 159 -28.19 10.00 4.35
N SER A 160 -26.90 9.74 4.49
CA SER A 160 -26.35 8.38 4.57
C SER A 160 -24.84 8.52 4.70
N LYS A 161 -24.30 8.23 5.88
CA LYS A 161 -22.91 7.78 5.95
C LYS A 161 -22.86 6.55 5.06
N THR A 162 -22.37 6.67 3.84
CA THR A 162 -22.05 5.53 2.98
C THR A 162 -21.14 4.64 3.80
N ARG A 163 -21.72 3.56 4.32
CA ARG A 163 -21.00 2.62 5.18
C ARG A 163 -19.79 2.15 4.38
N ARG A 164 -18.60 2.25 4.97
CA ARG A 164 -17.37 1.76 4.33
C ARG A 164 -17.62 0.35 3.82
N PRO A 165 -17.35 0.07 2.54
CA PRO A 165 -17.74 -1.19 1.95
C PRO A 165 -16.95 -2.32 2.60
N THR A 166 -17.65 -3.28 3.18
CA THR A 166 -17.03 -4.37 3.94
C THR A 166 -16.69 -5.55 3.03
N MET A 167 -15.85 -6.48 3.52
CA MET A 167 -15.58 -7.75 2.84
C MET A 167 -16.87 -8.53 2.48
N GLN A 168 -17.92 -8.40 3.28
CA GLN A 168 -19.23 -9.00 3.00
C GLN A 168 -19.92 -8.36 1.78
N ASP A 169 -19.74 -7.06 1.58
CA ASP A 169 -20.26 -6.34 0.42
C ASP A 169 -19.52 -6.79 -0.85
N PHE A 170 -18.20 -7.00 -0.76
CA PHE A 170 -17.43 -7.57 -1.86
C PHE A 170 -17.90 -8.98 -2.24
N GLU A 171 -18.10 -9.88 -1.26
CA GLU A 171 -18.65 -11.22 -1.52
C GLU A 171 -20.06 -11.18 -2.12
N ALA A 172 -20.90 -10.25 -1.66
CA ALA A 172 -22.25 -10.06 -2.20
C ALA A 172 -22.19 -9.57 -3.66
N LEU A 173 -21.33 -8.60 -3.96
CA LEU A 173 -21.09 -8.13 -5.33
C LEU A 173 -20.55 -9.24 -6.22
N LYS A 174 -19.69 -10.11 -5.67
CA LYS A 174 -19.18 -11.27 -6.40
C LYS A 174 -20.27 -12.24 -6.79
N LYS A 175 -21.10 -12.67 -5.83
CA LYS A 175 -22.24 -13.56 -6.12
C LYS A 175 -23.21 -12.94 -7.13
N ARG A 176 -23.46 -11.63 -7.05
CA ARG A 176 -24.31 -10.91 -8.01
C ARG A 176 -23.71 -10.92 -9.42
N LEU A 177 -22.41 -10.63 -9.56
CA LEU A 177 -21.75 -10.66 -10.87
C LEU A 177 -21.72 -12.09 -11.45
N GLU A 178 -21.48 -13.11 -10.61
CA GLU A 178 -21.53 -14.51 -11.04
C GLU A 178 -22.91 -14.91 -11.55
N SER A 179 -23.99 -14.43 -10.91
CA SER A 179 -25.36 -14.63 -11.39
C SER A 179 -25.59 -13.99 -12.75
N VAL A 180 -25.14 -12.74 -12.94
CA VAL A 180 -25.23 -12.02 -14.24
C VAL A 180 -24.46 -12.77 -15.33
N VAL A 181 -23.22 -13.18 -15.05
CA VAL A 181 -22.38 -13.97 -15.98
C VAL A 181 -23.05 -15.30 -16.33
N GLY A 182 -23.69 -15.95 -15.35
CA GLY A 182 -24.46 -17.18 -15.55
C GLY A 182 -25.66 -16.99 -16.48
N GLN A 183 -26.40 -15.90 -16.32
CA GLN A 183 -27.55 -15.56 -17.17
C GLN A 183 -27.12 -15.26 -18.62
N LEU A 184 -25.92 -14.70 -18.81
CA LEU A 184 -25.34 -14.41 -20.13
C LEU A 184 -24.69 -15.63 -20.80
N GLY A 185 -24.68 -16.80 -20.14
CA GLY A 185 -24.04 -18.00 -20.66
C GLY A 185 -22.51 -17.92 -20.73
N LEU A 186 -21.89 -16.89 -20.14
CA LEU A 186 -20.45 -16.61 -20.19
C LEU A 186 -19.67 -17.34 -19.09
N ARG A 187 -20.08 -18.56 -18.75
CA ARG A 187 -19.52 -19.33 -17.62
C ARG A 187 -18.02 -19.61 -17.74
N ALA A 188 -17.48 -19.55 -18.95
CA ALA A 188 -16.04 -19.65 -19.23
C ALA A 188 -15.20 -18.52 -18.61
N MET A 189 -15.79 -17.35 -18.31
CA MET A 189 -15.08 -16.22 -17.69
C MET A 189 -14.90 -16.37 -16.16
N LEU A 190 -15.49 -17.39 -15.53
CA LEU A 190 -15.42 -17.63 -14.09
C LEU A 190 -14.33 -18.64 -13.67
N SER A 191 -13.74 -19.36 -14.64
CA SER A 191 -12.62 -20.31 -14.42
C SER A 191 -11.28 -19.59 -14.26
#